data_AF-A0AAJ7QCM2-F1
#
_entry.id   AF-A0AAJ7QCM2-F1
#
_cell.length_a   1.000
_cell.length_b   1.000
_cell.length_c   1.000
_cell.angle_alpha   90.00
_cell.angle_beta   90.00
_cell.angle_gamma   90.00
#
_symmetry.space_group_name_H-M   'P 1'
#
loop_
_entity.id
_entity.type
_entity.pdbx_description
1 polymer ?
#
loop_
_entity_poly.entity_id
_entity_poly.type
_entity_poly.pdbx_seq_one_letter_code
_entity_poly.pdbx_strand_id
1 'polypeptide(L)'
;MDWAGRSLTAVCMWPGKDSIWLPVLVGLRVVFIPLFMLCNVQPRHYLPVLFAHDAWYIIFMIFFSFSNGYLASLCMCFGPKKVPQHEAETAGAIMAFFLSLGLALGAAVSFAFRAMI
;
A
#
# COMPACT_ATOMS: atom_id res chain seq x y z
N MET A 1 -11.10 -0.78 -4.62
CA MET A 1 -10.68 -1.56 -5.82
C MET A 1 -9.60 -2.60 -5.49
N ASP A 2 -9.38 -2.88 -4.21
CA ASP A 2 -8.35 -3.80 -3.71
C ASP A 2 -8.61 -5.25 -4.16
N TRP A 3 -9.88 -5.66 -4.23
CA TRP A 3 -10.29 -6.94 -4.80
C TRP A 3 -9.82 -7.11 -6.25
N ALA A 4 -9.95 -6.08 -7.09
CA ALA A 4 -9.51 -6.14 -8.47
C ALA A 4 -7.98 -6.28 -8.59
N GLY A 5 -7.22 -5.56 -7.75
CA GLY A 5 -5.77 -5.72 -7.68
C GLY A 5 -5.35 -7.12 -7.26
N ARG A 6 -6.04 -7.71 -6.27
CA ARG A 6 -5.80 -9.08 -5.81
C ARG A 6 -6.18 -10.12 -6.87
N SER A 7 -7.31 -9.96 -7.55
CA SER A 7 -7.72 -10.85 -8.63
C SER A 7 -6.77 -10.76 -9.82
N LEU A 8 -6.27 -9.57 -10.14
CA LEU A 8 -5.32 -9.38 -11.25
C LEU A 8 -3.99 -10.10 -10.99
N THR A 9 -3.53 -10.17 -9.73
CA THR A 9 -2.31 -10.96 -9.41
C THR A 9 -2.44 -12.46 -9.71
N ALA A 10 -3.66 -13.00 -9.78
CA ALA A 10 -3.87 -14.39 -10.17
C ALA A 10 -3.67 -14.62 -11.69
N VAL A 11 -3.84 -13.57 -12.51
CA VAL A 11 -3.75 -13.65 -13.98
C VAL A 11 -2.44 -13.06 -14.50
N CYS A 12 -1.91 -12.03 -13.85
CA CYS A 12 -0.69 -11.34 -14.25
C CYS A 12 0.25 -11.19 -13.03
N MET A 13 1.36 -11.94 -13.02
CA MET A 13 2.40 -11.90 -11.96
C MET A 13 3.61 -11.02 -12.36
N TRP A 14 3.35 -9.88 -12.99
CA TRP A 14 4.38 -8.93 -13.41
C TRP A 14 4.68 -7.95 -12.26
N PRO A 15 5.93 -7.83 -11.73
CA PRO A 15 7.20 -7.69 -12.46
C PRO A 15 8.22 -8.83 -12.21
N GLY A 16 7.76 -10.00 -11.76
CA GLY A 16 8.63 -11.16 -11.47
C GLY A 16 9.31 -11.12 -10.09
N LYS A 17 9.69 -12.30 -9.57
CA LYS A 17 10.16 -12.51 -8.19
C LYS A 17 11.48 -11.81 -7.82
N ASP A 18 12.30 -11.49 -8.82
CA ASP A 18 13.66 -10.93 -8.66
C ASP A 18 13.77 -9.45 -9.06
N SER A 19 12.64 -8.82 -9.41
CA SER A 19 12.65 -7.41 -9.80
C SER A 19 12.75 -6.47 -8.59
N ILE A 20 13.72 -5.55 -8.64
CA ILE A 20 13.81 -4.39 -7.73
C ILE A 20 12.60 -3.45 -7.83
N TRP A 21 11.78 -3.61 -8.87
CA TRP A 21 10.56 -2.85 -9.08
C TRP A 21 9.52 -3.03 -7.96
N LEU A 22 9.45 -4.21 -7.32
CA LEU A 22 8.52 -4.47 -6.21
C LEU A 22 8.75 -3.52 -5.02
N PRO A 23 9.95 -3.46 -4.40
CA PRO A 23 10.19 -2.54 -3.30
C PRO A 23 10.13 -1.07 -3.72
N VAL A 24 10.54 -0.74 -4.95
CA VAL A 24 10.44 0.63 -5.49
C VAL A 24 8.98 1.08 -5.60
N LEU A 25 8.09 0.24 -6.16
CA LEU A 25 6.66 0.51 -6.25
C LEU A 25 6.02 0.63 -4.86
N VAL A 26 6.45 -0.21 -3.90
CA VAL A 26 5.99 -0.11 -2.51
C VAL A 26 6.41 1.22 -1.89
N GLY A 27 7.66 1.66 -2.09
CA GLY A 27 8.18 2.94 -1.59
C GLY A 27 7.49 4.14 -2.25
N LEU A 28 7.21 4.06 -3.55
CA LEU A 28 6.47 5.10 -4.28
C LEU A 28 5.08 5.36 -3.66
N ARG A 29 4.48 4.38 -2.98
CA ARG A 29 3.19 4.59 -2.31
C ARG A 29 3.24 5.61 -1.18
N VAL A 30 4.41 5.86 -0.58
CA VAL A 30 4.57 6.89 0.45
C VAL A 30 4.27 8.28 -0.11
N VAL A 31 4.47 8.51 -1.41
CA VAL A 31 4.14 9.77 -2.10
C VAL A 31 2.63 10.04 -2.09
N PHE A 32 1.78 9.01 -2.02
CA PHE A 32 0.33 9.21 -1.92
C PHE A 32 -0.09 9.84 -0.59
N ILE A 33 0.70 9.70 0.49
CA ILE A 33 0.40 10.29 1.81
C ILE A 33 0.35 11.83 1.74
N PRO A 34 1.43 12.53 1.31
CA PRO A 34 1.37 13.99 1.15
C PRO A 34 0.39 14.43 0.05
N LEU A 35 0.21 13.63 -1.01
CA LEU A 35 -0.82 13.89 -2.04
C LEU A 35 -2.23 13.93 -1.42
N PHE A 36 -2.59 12.95 -0.60
CA PHE A 36 -3.88 12.93 0.10
C PHE A 36 -4.00 14.08 1.12
N MET A 37 -2.92 14.45 1.79
CA MET A 37 -2.90 15.64 2.67
C MET A 37 -3.09 16.96 1.90
N LEU A 38 -2.70 17.03 0.62
CA LEU A 38 -2.89 18.21 -0.22
C LEU A 38 -4.31 18.29 -0.82
N CYS A 39 -4.98 17.16 -1.08
CA CYS A 39 -6.38 17.08 -1.55
C CYS A 39 -7.36 17.63 -0.52
N ASN A 40 -8.40 18.38 -0.91
CA ASN A 40 -9.37 19.12 -0.07
C ASN A 40 -9.98 18.41 1.17
N VAL A 41 -9.19 18.19 2.23
CA VAL A 41 -9.64 17.70 3.55
C VAL A 41 -9.89 18.88 4.46
N GLN A 42 -11.14 19.15 4.80
CA GLN A 42 -11.53 20.14 5.83
C GLN A 42 -11.63 19.49 7.21
N PRO A 43 -11.33 20.20 8.32
CA PRO A 43 -10.90 21.60 8.42
C PRO A 43 -9.36 21.75 8.35
N ARG A 44 -8.83 22.89 7.85
CA ARG A 44 -7.38 23.16 7.77
C ARG A 44 -7.03 24.52 8.34
N HIS A 45 -5.92 24.60 9.07
CA HIS A 45 -5.33 25.85 9.55
C HIS A 45 -4.06 26.30 8.81
N TYR A 46 -3.27 25.41 8.17
CA TYR A 46 -1.89 25.72 7.75
C TYR A 46 -1.47 25.41 6.29
N LEU A 47 -2.28 24.72 5.46
CA LEU A 47 -1.86 24.31 4.09
C LEU A 47 -2.76 24.87 2.96
N PRO A 48 -2.18 25.37 1.84
CA PRO A 48 -2.94 25.85 0.68
C PRO A 48 -3.57 24.69 -0.11
N VAL A 49 -4.80 24.89 -0.60
CA VAL A 49 -5.54 23.92 -1.41
C VAL A 49 -5.04 23.98 -2.85
N LEU A 50 -4.26 22.99 -3.27
CA LEU A 50 -3.80 22.82 -4.67
C LEU A 50 -4.81 22.07 -5.54
N PHE A 51 -5.60 21.17 -4.96
CA PHE A 51 -6.61 20.37 -5.66
C PHE A 51 -7.98 20.55 -5.02
N ALA A 52 -8.77 21.51 -5.52
CA ALA A 52 -10.11 21.82 -5.00
C ALA A 52 -11.18 20.76 -5.35
N HIS A 53 -10.97 20.00 -6.44
CA HIS A 53 -11.92 18.99 -6.90
C HIS A 53 -11.68 17.61 -6.26
N ASP A 54 -12.72 17.06 -5.62
CA ASP A 54 -12.75 15.70 -5.05
C ASP A 54 -12.43 14.59 -6.07
N ALA A 55 -12.60 14.87 -7.37
CA ALA A 55 -12.25 13.96 -8.45
C ALA A 55 -10.79 13.50 -8.38
N TRP A 56 -9.85 14.40 -8.02
CA TRP A 56 -8.44 14.04 -7.87
C TRP A 56 -8.21 13.09 -6.71
N TYR A 57 -8.88 13.33 -5.58
CA TYR A 57 -8.84 12.44 -4.43
C TYR A 57 -9.33 11.03 -4.79
N ILE A 58 -10.45 10.94 -5.51
CA ILE A 58 -11.02 9.66 -5.96
C ILE A 58 -10.05 8.92 -6.88
N ILE A 59 -9.44 9.62 -7.85
CA ILE A 59 -8.45 9.02 -8.77
C ILE A 59 -7.25 8.49 -7.98
N PHE A 60 -6.67 9.28 -7.09
CA PHE A 60 -5.53 8.83 -6.28
C PHE A 60 -5.90 7.67 -5.35
N MET A 61 -7.09 7.68 -4.76
CA MET A 61 -7.60 6.56 -3.95
C MET A 61 -7.72 5.27 -4.77
N ILE A 62 -8.22 5.36 -6.00
CA ILE A 62 -8.32 4.21 -6.91
C ILE A 62 -6.94 3.61 -7.17
N PHE A 63 -5.96 4.43 -7.57
CA PHE A 63 -4.60 3.96 -7.83
C PHE A 63 -3.91 3.42 -6.58
N PHE A 64 -4.10 4.09 -5.43
CA PHE A 64 -3.54 3.66 -4.16
C PHE A 64 -4.10 2.30 -3.71
N SER A 65 -5.41 2.14 -3.67
CA SER A 65 -6.06 0.86 -3.31
C SER A 65 -5.71 -0.25 -4.30
N PHE A 66 -5.72 0.04 -5.61
CA PHE A 66 -5.38 -0.96 -6.62
C PHE A 66 -3.94 -1.44 -6.47
N SER A 67 -2.98 -0.52 -6.34
CA SER A 67 -1.57 -0.87 -6.13
C SER A 67 -1.34 -1.60 -4.81
N ASN A 68 -2.10 -1.29 -3.75
CA ASN A 68 -2.02 -2.00 -2.48
C ASN A 68 -2.46 -3.46 -2.60
N GLY A 69 -3.62 -3.70 -3.20
CA GLY A 69 -4.13 -5.05 -3.46
C GLY A 69 -3.19 -5.87 -4.33
N TYR A 70 -2.64 -5.27 -5.39
CA TYR A 70 -1.73 -5.95 -6.30
C TYR A 70 -0.37 -6.27 -5.64
N LEU A 71 0.30 -5.27 -5.06
CA LEU A 71 1.62 -5.47 -4.45
C LEU A 71 1.58 -6.39 -3.22
N ALA A 72 0.55 -6.27 -2.37
CA ALA A 72 0.42 -7.11 -1.19
C ALA A 72 0.28 -8.60 -1.55
N SER A 73 -0.56 -8.90 -2.56
CA SER A 73 -0.69 -10.26 -3.08
C SER A 73 0.61 -10.77 -3.70
N LEU A 74 1.30 -9.97 -4.51
CA LEU A 74 2.59 -10.38 -5.07
C LEU A 74 3.64 -10.67 -3.99
N CYS A 75 3.72 -9.83 -2.95
CA CYS A 75 4.62 -10.07 -1.82
C CYS A 75 4.29 -11.40 -1.14
N MET A 76 3.02 -11.66 -0.80
CA MET A 76 2.60 -12.92 -0.17
C MET A 76 2.82 -14.15 -1.06
N CYS A 77 2.69 -14.02 -2.38
CA CYS A 77 2.96 -15.14 -3.30
C CYS A 77 4.46 -15.39 -3.53
N PHE A 78 5.30 -14.34 -3.55
CA PHE A 78 6.72 -14.48 -3.84
C PHE A 78 7.59 -14.74 -2.61
N GLY A 79 7.17 -14.28 -1.42
CA GLY A 79 7.99 -14.42 -0.22
C GLY A 79 8.27 -15.87 0.18
N PRO A 80 7.26 -16.76 0.30
CA PRO A 80 7.49 -18.18 0.60
C PRO A 80 8.26 -18.91 -0.51
N LYS A 81 8.23 -18.40 -1.75
CA LYS A 81 8.98 -18.96 -2.88
C LYS A 81 10.47 -18.58 -2.89
N LYS A 82 10.90 -17.64 -2.03
CA LYS A 82 12.31 -17.27 -1.88
C LYS A 82 13.06 -18.12 -0.84
N VAL A 83 12.34 -18.92 -0.07
CA VAL A 83 12.92 -19.83 0.94
C VAL A 83 12.76 -21.28 0.49
N PRO A 84 13.56 -22.22 1.05
CA PRO A 84 13.35 -23.64 0.84
C PRO A 84 11.94 -24.06 1.22
N GLN A 85 11.38 -25.06 0.54
CA GLN A 85 9.99 -25.48 0.73
C GLN A 85 9.68 -25.91 2.17
N HIS A 86 10.67 -26.39 2.92
CA HIS A 86 10.53 -26.74 4.34
C HIS A 86 10.35 -25.51 5.25
N GLU A 87 10.86 -24.34 4.85
CA GLU A 87 10.76 -23.07 5.59
C GLU A 87 9.65 -22.16 5.04
N ALA A 88 8.98 -22.57 3.96
CA ALA A 88 7.97 -21.75 3.29
C ALA A 88 6.77 -21.43 4.20
N GLU A 89 6.39 -22.36 5.07
CA GLU A 89 5.32 -22.17 6.05
C GLU A 89 5.72 -21.11 7.10
N THR A 90 6.91 -21.25 7.68
CA THR A 90 7.47 -20.29 8.64
C THR A 90 7.61 -18.90 8.00
N ALA A 91 8.13 -18.81 6.78
CA ALA A 91 8.24 -17.56 6.05
C ALA A 91 6.87 -16.92 5.82
N GLY A 92 5.86 -17.71 5.44
CA GLY A 92 4.48 -17.24 5.30
C GLY A 92 3.93 -16.64 6.60
N ALA A 93 4.17 -17.31 7.74
CA ALA A 93 3.76 -16.83 9.05
C ALA A 93 4.47 -15.50 9.43
N ILE A 94 5.78 -15.39 9.20
CA ILE A 94 6.55 -14.15 9.42
C ILE A 94 5.99 -13.01 8.57
N MET A 95 5.67 -13.27 7.30
CA MET A 95 5.07 -12.26 6.42
C MET A 95 3.70 -11.77 6.91
N ALA A 96 2.85 -12.69 7.36
CA ALA A 96 1.55 -12.35 7.93
C ALA A 96 1.68 -11.50 9.21
N PHE A 97 2.68 -11.81 10.04
CA PHE A 97 3.02 -11.02 11.22
C PHE A 97 3.46 -9.59 10.83
N PHE A 98 4.40 -9.44 9.89
CA PHE A 98 4.85 -8.12 9.44
C PHE A 98 3.74 -7.31 8.77
N LEU A 99 2.83 -7.96 8.03
CA LEU A 99 1.66 -7.27 7.49
C LEU A 99 0.76 -6.73 8.62
N SER A 100 0.46 -7.56 9.62
CA SER A 100 -0.35 -7.17 10.78
C SER A 100 0.30 -6.05 11.59
N LEU A 101 1.62 -6.13 11.79
CA LEU A 101 2.41 -5.09 12.44
C LEU A 101 2.35 -3.78 11.66
N GLY A 102 2.50 -3.83 10.33
CA GLY A 102 2.38 -2.67 9.46
C GLY A 102 1.00 -2.01 9.53
N LEU A 103 -0.07 -2.80 9.62
CA LEU A 103 -1.43 -2.30 9.82
C LEU A 103 -1.60 -1.63 11.19
N ALA A 104 -1.06 -2.23 12.26
CA ALA A 104 -1.11 -1.67 13.60
C ALA A 104 -0.34 -0.34 13.70
N LEU A 105 0.88 -0.30 13.15
CA LEU A 105 1.69 0.92 13.08
C LEU A 105 0.99 1.99 12.22
N GLY A 106 0.42 1.61 11.08
CA GLY A 106 -0.35 2.52 10.23
C GLY A 106 -1.56 3.12 10.94
N ALA A 107 -2.27 2.34 11.75
CA ALA A 107 -3.37 2.83 12.58
C ALA A 107 -2.87 3.83 13.63
N ALA A 108 -1.79 3.51 14.36
CA ALA A 108 -1.20 4.41 15.36
C ALA A 108 -0.74 5.75 14.73
N VAL A 109 -0.08 5.69 13.58
CA VAL A 109 0.34 6.87 12.81
C VAL A 109 -0.86 7.68 12.32
N SER A 110 -1.97 7.03 11.92
CA SER A 110 -3.21 7.70 11.53
C SER A 110 -3.82 8.52 12.67
N PHE A 111 -3.77 7.99 13.91
CA PHE A 111 -4.16 8.77 15.09
C PHE A 111 -3.25 9.98 15.32
N ALA A 112 -1.94 9.82 15.17
CA ALA A 112 -0.99 10.94 15.29
C ALA A 112 -1.24 12.01 14.22
N PHE A 113 -1.51 11.62 12.97
CA PHE A 113 -1.88 12.56 11.91
C PHE A 113 -3.20 13.27 12.20
N ARG A 114 -4.23 12.56 12.67
CA ARG A 114 -5.49 13.18 13.11
C ARG A 114 -5.32 14.14 14.28
N ALA A 115 -4.33 13.93 15.14
CA ALA A 115 -4.02 14.86 16.23
C ALA A 115 -3.23 16.09 15.77
N MET A 116 -2.56 16.01 14.62
CA MET A 116 -1.74 17.08 14.04
C MET A 116 -2.53 18.01 13.10
N ILE A 117 -3.58 17.49 12.46
CA ILE A 117 -4.52 18.23 11.60
C ILE A 117 -5.59 18.88 12.48
#